data_AF-F6HK17-F1
#
_entry.id   AF-F6HK17-F1
#
_cell.length_a   1.000
_cell.length_b   1.000
_cell.length_c   1.000
_cell.angle_alpha   90.00
_cell.angle_beta   90.00
_cell.angle_gamma   90.00
#
_symmetry.space_group_name_H-M   'P 1'
#
loop_
_entity.id
_entity.type
_entity.pdbx_description
1 polymer ?
#
loop_
_entity_poly.entity_id
_entity_poly.type
_entity_poly.pdbx_seq_one_letter_code
_entity_poly.pdbx_strand_id
1 'polypeptide(L)' 'MSKISSSRLQCTPWLPTGRSSFSVFPDVKFRADGSATYMHALGLELDLSEKGLGTQSKRFALLVDDLKVKVTNNQI' A
#
# COMPACT_ATOMS: atom_id res chain seq x y z
N MET A 1 -24.05 -16.15 -50.87
CA MET A 1 -24.50 -16.73 -49.59
C MET A 1 -23.37 -17.59 -49.04
N SER A 2 -22.54 -17.01 -48.17
CA SER A 2 -22.49 -17.27 -46.72
C SER A 2 -21.77 -18.57 -46.34
N LYS A 3 -20.58 -18.41 -45.75
CA LYS A 3 -20.06 -19.14 -44.58
C LYS A 3 -18.69 -18.55 -44.21
N ILE A 4 -18.73 -17.41 -43.52
CA ILE A 4 -17.60 -16.97 -42.71
C ILE A 4 -17.57 -17.92 -41.51
N SER A 5 -16.56 -18.78 -41.48
CA SER A 5 -16.30 -19.70 -40.38
C SER A 5 -15.97 -18.91 -39.12
N SER A 6 -16.84 -19.03 -38.13
CA SER A 6 -16.71 -18.49 -36.79
C SER A 6 -15.47 -19.05 -36.08
N SER A 7 -14.30 -18.43 -36.26
CA SER A 7 -13.17 -18.55 -35.35
C SER A 7 -13.46 -17.73 -34.10
N ARG A 8 -14.27 -18.34 -33.23
CA ARG A 8 -14.45 -17.95 -31.84
C ARG A 8 -13.12 -18.02 -31.10
N LEU A 9 -12.86 -16.93 -30.36
CA LEU A 9 -12.16 -16.92 -29.07
C LEU A 9 -10.67 -17.23 -29.11
N GLN A 10 -9.86 -16.18 -29.02
CA GLN A 10 -8.84 -16.04 -27.97
C GLN A 10 -8.30 -14.59 -27.95
N CYS A 11 -9.14 -13.65 -27.50
CA CYS A 11 -8.61 -12.45 -26.86
C CYS A 11 -8.28 -12.84 -25.42
N THR A 12 -7.07 -13.34 -25.18
CA THR A 12 -6.47 -13.21 -23.85
C THR A 12 -5.68 -11.91 -23.84
N PRO A 13 -6.18 -10.81 -23.25
CA PRO A 13 -5.26 -9.81 -22.76
C PRO A 13 -4.52 -10.47 -21.60
N TRP A 14 -3.28 -10.89 -21.87
CA TRP A 14 -2.33 -11.27 -20.84
C TRP A 14 -2.18 -10.06 -19.92
N LEU A 15 -2.90 -10.08 -18.80
CA LEU A 15 -2.57 -9.24 -17.66
C LEU A 15 -1.12 -9.56 -17.30
N PRO A 16 -0.23 -8.56 -17.17
CA PRO A 16 1.11 -8.83 -16.66
C PRO A 16 0.93 -9.41 -15.25
N THR A 17 1.27 -10.69 -15.13
CA THR A 17 1.26 -11.41 -13.88
C THR A 17 2.18 -10.70 -12.89
N GLY A 18 1.63 -10.36 -11.72
CA GLY A 18 2.41 -10.21 -10.50
C GLY A 18 3.24 -8.94 -10.36
N ARG A 19 2.62 -7.75 -10.40
CA ARG A 19 3.20 -6.57 -9.75
C ARG A 19 2.50 -6.35 -8.41
N SER A 20 3.02 -6.98 -7.35
CA SER A 20 2.48 -6.92 -5.98
C SER A 20 2.72 -5.57 -5.28
N SER A 21 3.55 -4.71 -5.87
CA SER A 21 3.86 -3.39 -5.35
C SER A 21 3.30 -2.31 -6.27
N PHE A 22 2.33 -1.55 -5.76
CA PHE A 22 1.84 -0.33 -6.39
C PHE A 22 2.88 0.79 -6.19
N SER A 23 3.92 0.81 -7.03
CA SER A 23 4.96 1.84 -7.03
C SER A 23 4.71 2.81 -8.18
N VAL A 24 4.14 3.98 -7.87
CA VAL A 24 3.94 5.08 -8.83
C VAL A 24 5.26 5.82 -9.11
N PHE A 25 6.19 5.77 -8.15
CA PHE A 25 7.55 6.26 -8.25
C PHE A 25 8.52 5.08 -8.04
N PRO A 26 9.64 5.01 -8.79
CA PRO A 26 10.55 3.86 -8.74
C PRO A 26 11.21 3.67 -7.37
N ASP A 27 11.45 4.75 -6.64
CA ASP A 27 12.25 4.72 -5.40
C ASP A 27 11.40 4.66 -4.12
N VAL A 28 10.07 4.71 -4.24
CA VAL A 28 9.15 4.73 -3.09
C VAL A 28 8.31 3.46 -3.06
N LYS A 29 8.45 2.69 -1.98
CA LYS A 29 7.63 1.51 -1.70
C LYS A 29 6.56 1.84 -0.68
N PHE A 30 5.30 1.75 -1.10
CA PHE A 30 4.16 1.89 -0.21
C PHE A 30 3.87 0.55 0.48
N ARG A 31 3.91 0.53 1.81
CA ARG A 31 3.50 -0.60 2.63
C ARG A 31 2.17 -0.28 3.29
N ALA A 32 1.11 -1.00 2.92
CA ALA A 32 -0.18 -0.85 3.56
C ALA A 32 -0.18 -1.50 4.95
N ASP A 33 -0.60 -0.74 5.97
CA ASP A 33 -0.89 -1.21 7.33
C ASP A 33 -2.37 -0.97 7.65
N GLY A 34 -3.25 -1.80 7.07
CA GLY A 34 -4.70 -1.65 7.23
C GLY A 34 -5.24 -2.09 8.59
N SER A 35 -4.48 -2.89 9.34
CA SER A 35 -4.83 -3.36 10.68
C SER A 35 -4.27 -2.48 11.80
N ALA A 36 -3.54 -1.41 11.45
CA ALA A 36 -2.84 -0.51 12.37
C ALA A 36 -1.86 -1.19 13.35
N THR A 37 -1.55 -2.49 13.18
CA THR A 37 -0.77 -3.29 14.15
C THR A 37 0.66 -2.79 14.28
N TYR A 38 1.23 -2.29 13.19
CA TYR A 38 2.56 -1.71 13.20
C TYR A 38 2.56 -0.35 13.91
N MET A 39 1.50 0.45 13.74
CA MET A 39 1.34 1.73 14.46
C MET A 39 1.11 1.53 15.96
N HIS A 40 0.32 0.52 16.33
CA HIS A 40 0.09 0.10 17.70
C HIS A 40 1.40 -0.30 18.39
N ALA A 41 2.23 -1.11 17.72
CA ALA A 41 3.52 -1.55 18.27
C ALA A 41 4.52 -0.39 18.49
N LEU A 42 4.42 0.67 17.70
CA LEU A 42 5.28 1.85 17.81
C LEU A 42 4.74 2.91 18.77
N GLY A 43 3.49 2.79 19.24
CA GLY A 43 2.82 3.82 20.06
C GLY A 43 2.57 5.14 19.30
N LEU A 44 2.50 5.09 17.97
CA LEU A 44 2.34 6.26 17.09
C LEU A 44 0.88 6.45 16.63
N GLU A 45 -0.06 5.99 17.44
CA GLU A 45 -1.49 6.13 17.17
C GLU A 45 -1.99 7.55 17.40
N LEU A 46 -2.97 7.91 16.58
CA LEU A 46 -3.76 9.11 16.68
C LEU A 46 -5.24 8.73 16.58
N ASP A 47 -6.00 9.05 17.61
CA ASP A 47 -7.45 8.91 17.57
C ASP A 47 -8.06 10.14 16.90
N LEU A 48 -8.67 9.93 15.73
CA LEU A 48 -9.43 10.94 14.99
C LEU A 48 -10.89 10.53 14.86
N SER A 49 -11.41 9.78 15.83
CA SER A 49 -12.82 9.36 15.86
C SER A 49 -13.80 10.54 15.79
N GLU A 50 -13.44 11.69 16.37
CA GLU A 50 -14.23 12.93 16.29
C GLU A 50 -14.43 13.43 14.85
N LYS A 51 -13.50 13.10 13.94
CA LYS A 51 -13.55 13.46 12.52
C LYS A 51 -14.07 12.33 11.63
N GLY A 52 -14.51 11.21 12.22
CA GLY A 52 -14.99 10.04 11.49
C GLY A 52 -13.90 9.21 10.79
N LEU A 53 -12.63 9.43 11.12
CA LEU A 53 -11.49 8.75 10.48
C LEU A 53 -10.98 7.54 11.28
N GLY A 54 -11.47 7.35 12.51
CA GLY A 54 -11.05 6.29 13.43
C GLY A 54 -9.59 6.42 13.88
N THR A 55 -8.96 5.29 14.19
CA THR A 55 -7.55 5.22 14.57
C THR A 55 -6.65 5.38 13.34
N GLN A 56 -5.84 6.42 13.34
CA GLN A 56 -4.89 6.75 12.27
C GLN A 56 -3.46 6.78 12.82
N SER A 57 -2.48 6.86 11.92
CA SER A 57 -1.09 7.10 12.29
C SER A 57 -0.81 8.59 12.50
N LYS A 58 0.05 8.91 13.47
CA LYS A 58 0.70 10.21 13.54
C LYS A 58 1.61 10.40 12.33
N ARG A 59 1.90 11.64 11.96
CA ARG A 59 2.92 11.94 10.94
C ARG A 59 4.28 11.76 11.57
N PHE A 60 5.09 10.85 11.02
CA PHE A 60 6.44 10.61 11.51
C PHE A 60 7.39 10.27 10.35
N ALA A 61 8.68 10.43 10.61
CA ALA A 61 9.75 9.87 9.80
C ALA A 61 10.64 9.00 10.69
N LEU A 62 10.86 7.75 10.29
CA LEU A 62 11.76 6.82 10.98
C LEU A 62 12.97 6.55 10.10
N LEU A 63 14.15 6.76 10.65
CA LEU A 63 15.38 6.18 10.10
C LEU A 63 15.63 4.85 10.81
N VAL A 64 15.48 3.75 10.08
CA VAL A 64 15.66 2.39 10.60
C VAL A 64 16.90 1.78 9.97
N ASP A 65 17.76 1.21 10.79
CA ASP A 65 18.95 0.48 10.34
C ASP A 65 19.08 -0.81 11.16
N ASP A 66 19.28 -1.95 10.50
CA ASP A 66 19.33 -3.29 11.12
C ASP A 66 18.20 -3.55 12.14
N LEU A 67 16.96 -3.24 11.75
CA LEU A 67 15.75 -3.39 12.58
C LEU A 67 15.74 -2.55 13.87
N LYS A 68 16.67 -1.60 14.01
CA LYS A 68 16.71 -0.64 15.11
C LYS A 68 16.37 0.76 14.60
N VAL A 69 15.55 1.46 15.37
CA VAL A 69 15.20 2.85 15.10
C VAL A 69 16.35 3.74 15.54
N LYS A 70 16.96 4.47 14.61
CA LYS A 70 18.09 5.40 14.88
C LYS A 70 17.61 6.81 15.20
N VAL A 71 16.65 7.31 14.43
CA VAL A 71 16.12 8.68 14.57
C VAL A 71 14.61 8.64 14.33
N THR A 72 13.87 9.34 15.19
CA THR A 72 12.43 9.56 15.05
C THR A 72 12.13 11.05 15.04
N ASN A 73 11.40 11.53 14.03
CA ASN A 73 10.81 12.86 14.05
C ASN A 73 9.30 12.72 14.21
N ASN A 74 8.79 13.15 15.36
CA ASN A 74 7.37 13.10 15.70
C ASN A 74 6.84 14.54 15.74
N GLN A 75 6.45 15.08 14.58
CA GLN A 75 5.84 16.40 14.51
C GLN A 75 4.35 16.28 14.87
N ILE A 76 3.94 17.01 15.90
CA ILE A 76 2.57 17.47 16.10
C ILE A 76 2.53 18.94 15.66
#